data_AF-A0A6P0S4X9-F1
#
_entry.id   AF-A0A6P0S4X9-F1
#
_cell.length_a   1.000
_cell.length_b   1.000
_cell.length_c   1.000
_cell.angle_alpha   90.00
_cell.angle_beta   90.00
_cell.angle_gamma   90.00
#
_symmetry.space_group_name_H-M   'P 1'
#
loop_
_entity.id
_entity.type
_entity.pdbx_description
1 polymer ?
#
loop_
_entity_poly.entity_id
_entity_poly.type
_entity_poly.pdbx_seq_one_letter_code
_entity_poly.pdbx_strand_id
1 'polypeptide(L)' 'EGKHWSAIVTYRKENIRLISVRRSRNDEVEIYES' A
#
# COMPACT_ATOMS: atom_id res chain seq x y z
N GLU A 1 10.52 11.43 8.18
CA GLU A 1 10.33 10.73 6.89
C GLU A 1 9.41 9.54 7.09
N GLY A 2 8.42 9.43 6.21
CA GLY A 2 7.22 8.63 6.40
C GLY A 2 7.51 7.14 6.39
N LYS A 3 6.87 6.40 7.29
CA LYS A 3 6.78 4.94 7.12
C LYS A 3 5.84 4.72 5.93
N HIS A 4 6.31 4.01 4.90
CA HIS A 4 5.49 3.65 3.73
C HIS A 4 4.99 2.21 3.88
N TRP A 5 3.77 1.97 3.41
CA TRP A 5 3.13 0.65 3.43
C TRP A 5 2.50 0.34 2.07
N SER A 6 2.64 -0.90 1.64
CA SER A 6 2.03 -1.43 0.43
C SER A 6 0.81 -2.26 0.85
N ALA A 7 -0.36 -1.97 0.27
CA ALA A 7 -1.61 -2.65 0.61
C ALA A 7 -2.30 -3.23 -0.62
N ILE A 8 -2.89 -4.41 -0.46
CA ILE A 8 -3.82 -5.01 -1.42
C ILE A 8 -5.23 -4.77 -0.89
N VAL A 9 -6.05 -4.08 -1.68
CA VAL A 9 -7.43 -3.72 -1.32
C VAL A 9 -8.43 -4.30 -2.29
N THR A 10 -9.65 -4.50 -1.81
CA THR A 10 -10.83 -4.70 -2.65
C THR A 10 -11.89 -3.69 -2.26
N TYR A 11 -12.66 -3.24 -3.25
CA TYR A 11 -13.85 -2.44 -3.02
C TYR A 11 -15.05 -3.34 -2.80
N ARG A 12 -15.87 -3.03 -1.79
CA ARG A 12 -17.16 -3.69 -1.51
C ARG A 12 -18.21 -2.63 -1.33
N LYS A 13 -18.93 -2.33 -2.42
CA LYS A 13 -19.86 -1.20 -2.52
C LYS A 13 -19.11 0.09 -2.16
N GLU A 14 -19.50 0.72 -1.06
CA GLU A 14 -18.95 1.99 -0.58
C GLU A 14 -17.78 1.80 0.40
N ASN A 15 -17.52 0.56 0.82
CA ASN A 15 -16.48 0.25 1.80
C ASN A 15 -15.23 -0.33 1.14
N ILE A 16 -14.07 0.06 1.66
CA ILE A 16 -12.77 -0.49 1.27
C ILE A 16 -12.39 -1.59 2.26
N ARG A 17 -12.11 -2.79 1.77
CA ARG A 17 -11.57 -3.89 2.58
C ARG A 17 -10.08 -4.05 2.27
N LEU A 18 -9.26 -3.89 3.30
CA LEU A 18 -7.85 -4.23 3.28
C LEU A 18 -7.71 -5.75 3.37
N ILE A 19 -7.08 -6.38 2.39
CA ILE A 19 -6.86 -7.84 2.36
C ILE A 19 -5.49 -8.17 2.97
N SER A 20 -4.47 -7.38 2.62
CA SER A 20 -3.12 -7.51 3.16
C SER A 20 -2.45 -6.14 3.16
N VAL A 21 -1.77 -5.82 4.26
CA VAL A 21 -0.97 -4.60 4.39
C VAL A 21 0.41 -5.03 4.86
N ARG A 22 1.45 -4.60 4.16
CA ARG A 22 2.85 -4.87 4.51
C ARG A 22 3.64 -3.57 4.54
N ARG A 23 4.77 -3.57 5.25
CA ARG A 23 5.72 -2.47 5.21
C ARG A 23 6.40 -2.45 3.84
N SER A 24 6.43 -1.30 3.18
CA SER A 24 7.10 -1.14 1.89
C SER A 24 8.60 -1.33 2.07
N ARG A 25 9.24 -2.03 1.14
CA ARG A 25 10.69 -2.11 1.07
C ARG A 25 11.21 -0.82 0.42
N ASN A 26 12.40 -0.37 0.80
CA ASN A 26 12.96 0.90 0.31
C ASN A 26 13.02 0.94 -1.23
N ASP A 27 13.35 -0.19 -1.87
CA ASP A 27 13.42 -0.31 -3.33
C ASP A 27 12.05 -0.14 -4.03
N GLU A 28 10.94 -0.43 -3.36
CA GLU A 28 9.58 -0.27 -3.92
C GLU A 28 9.16 1.21 -3.92
N VAL A 29 9.64 2.00 -2.96
CA VAL A 29 9.34 3.43 -2.86
C VAL A 29 10.02 4.21 -3.99
N GLU A 30 11.28 3.90 -4.29
CA GLU A 30 12.08 4.59 -5.32
C GLU A 30 11.48 4.47 -6.73
N ILE A 31 10.88 3.31 -7.05
CA ILE A 31 10.34 3.03 -8.39
C ILE A 31 9.00 3.74 -8.65
N TYR A 32 8.16 3.95 -7.63
CA TYR A 32 6.80 4.48 -7.80
C TYR A 32 6.63 5.96 -7.47
N GLU A 33 7.59 6.59 -6.77
CA GLU A 33 7.54 8.01 -6.42
C GLU A 33 8.55 8.89 -7.23
N SER A 34 8.98 8.43 -8.41
CA SER A 34 9.72 9.26 -9.40
C SER A 34 8.83 10.30 -10.09
#